data_AF-A0A920UXI2-F1
#
_entry.id   AF-A0A920UXI2-F1
#
_cell.length_a   1.000
_cell.length_b   1.000
_cell.length_c   1.000
_cell.angle_alpha   90.00
_cell.angle_beta   90.00
_cell.angle_gamma   90.00
#
_symmetry.space_group_name_H-M   'P 1'
#
loop_
_entity.id
_entity.type
_entity.pdbx_description
1 polymer ?
#
loop_
_entity_poly.entity_id
_entity_poly.type
_entity_poly.pdbx_seq_one_letter_code
_entity_poly.pdbx_strand_id
1 'polypeptide(L)'
;MTVLFKDTIYPIIRFDTQDLSTRLPPDPTSGIGFRRITGFGGRSDNMVKLRGINVYPTAIGPLLQTLNGFTGEYICRLNEARDEMTVITEYAGVDTRAKDQLAQHLREKLGVRVTVELVAPGQTASLTGLEDRQKPQRLIDEPR
;
A
#
# COMPACT_ATOMS: atom_id res chain seq x y z
N MET A 1 19.52 -5.11 -3.40
CA MET A 1 20.48 -6.07 -3.97
C MET A 1 21.01 -5.47 -5.27
N THR A 2 22.16 -4.80 -5.20
CA THR A 2 22.88 -4.30 -6.36
C THR A 2 23.59 -5.49 -7.00
N VAL A 3 23.39 -5.78 -8.28
CA VAL A 3 24.21 -6.78 -8.97
C VAL A 3 25.41 -6.10 -9.61
N LEU A 4 26.56 -6.28 -8.97
CA LEU A 4 27.89 -6.10 -9.54
C LEU A 4 28.19 -7.35 -10.42
N PHE A 5 28.68 -7.12 -11.64
CA PHE A 5 29.21 -8.07 -12.66
C PHE A 5 28.23 -8.78 -13.62
N LYS A 6 28.61 -8.74 -14.91
CA LYS A 6 27.78 -8.86 -16.14
C LYS A 6 28.18 -10.05 -17.03
N ASP A 7 28.77 -11.11 -16.47
CA ASP A 7 29.33 -12.22 -17.28
C ASP A 7 28.76 -13.61 -16.95
N THR A 8 27.65 -13.70 -16.22
CA THR A 8 27.00 -14.98 -15.90
C THR A 8 25.51 -14.90 -16.18
N ILE A 9 25.03 -15.79 -17.04
CA ILE A 9 23.59 -15.96 -17.28
C ILE A 9 23.00 -16.66 -16.05
N TYR A 10 22.07 -16.02 -15.36
CA TYR A 10 21.38 -16.59 -14.20
C TYR A 10 20.00 -17.12 -14.61
N PRO A 11 19.81 -18.44 -14.77
CA PRO A 11 18.48 -18.98 -14.99
C PRO A 11 17.62 -18.76 -13.74
N ILE A 12 16.51 -18.05 -13.88
CA ILE A 12 15.56 -17.77 -12.80
C ILE A 12 14.46 -18.83 -12.84
N ILE A 13 14.61 -19.89 -12.05
CA ILE A 13 13.66 -21.02 -12.03
C ILE A 13 12.70 -20.85 -10.86
N ARG A 14 11.39 -20.70 -11.15
CA ARG A 14 10.31 -20.59 -10.16
C ARG A 14 10.60 -19.58 -9.04
N PHE A 15 11.20 -18.45 -9.38
CA PHE A 15 11.47 -17.38 -8.43
C PHE A 15 10.16 -16.80 -7.92
N ASP A 16 10.01 -16.78 -6.60
CA ASP A 16 8.87 -16.17 -5.95
C ASP A 16 9.08 -14.65 -5.91
N THR A 17 8.31 -13.93 -6.73
CA THR A 17 8.37 -12.46 -6.75
C THR A 17 7.72 -11.85 -5.51
N GLN A 18 6.96 -12.64 -4.76
CA GLN A 18 6.16 -12.22 -3.61
C GLN A 18 5.10 -11.17 -3.95
N ASP A 19 4.85 -10.87 -5.23
CA ASP A 19 3.83 -9.91 -5.63
C ASP A 19 2.44 -10.56 -5.62
N LEU A 20 1.47 -9.83 -5.06
CA LEU A 20 0.07 -10.24 -5.05
C LEU A 20 -0.60 -9.84 -6.35
N SER A 21 -1.27 -10.80 -6.99
CA SER A 21 -2.05 -10.55 -8.19
C SER A 21 -3.20 -11.55 -8.31
N THR A 22 -4.24 -11.16 -9.04
CA THR A 22 -5.41 -12.00 -9.29
C THR A 22 -5.46 -12.40 -10.75
N ARG A 23 -5.66 -13.70 -11.02
CA ARG A 23 -5.86 -14.20 -12.38
C ARG A 23 -7.23 -13.77 -12.90
N LEU A 24 -7.23 -13.13 -14.08
CA LEU A 24 -8.44 -12.73 -14.76
C LEU A 24 -9.00 -13.88 -15.62
N PRO A 25 -10.32 -13.90 -15.87
CA PRO A 25 -10.93 -14.82 -16.82
C PRO A 25 -10.39 -14.61 -18.24
N PRO A 26 -10.50 -15.63 -19.12
CA PRO A 26 -10.12 -15.49 -20.52
C PRO A 26 -10.88 -14.37 -21.22
N ASP A 27 -10.21 -13.69 -22.15
CA ASP A 27 -10.81 -12.65 -22.97
C ASP A 27 -10.96 -13.13 -24.41
N PRO A 28 -12.16 -13.60 -24.81
CA PRO A 28 -12.38 -14.14 -26.15
C PRO A 28 -12.27 -13.08 -27.24
N THR A 29 -12.32 -11.79 -26.90
CA THR A 29 -12.26 -10.69 -27.86
C THR A 29 -10.85 -10.17 -28.12
N SER A 30 -9.91 -10.45 -27.21
CA SER A 30 -8.54 -9.93 -27.29
C SER A 30 -7.71 -10.51 -28.44
N GLY A 31 -8.06 -11.71 -28.94
CA GLY A 31 -7.26 -12.46 -29.92
C GLY A 31 -5.91 -12.98 -29.37
N ILE A 32 -5.60 -12.72 -28.09
CA ILE A 32 -4.32 -13.06 -27.45
C ILE A 32 -4.54 -14.24 -26.50
N GLY A 33 -3.91 -15.38 -26.78
CA GLY A 33 -4.08 -16.64 -26.01
C GLY A 33 -3.36 -16.70 -24.65
N PHE A 34 -2.84 -15.57 -24.14
CA PHE A 34 -2.13 -15.52 -22.86
C PHE A 34 -3.08 -15.41 -21.66
N ARG A 35 -2.63 -15.88 -20.49
CA ARG A 35 -3.35 -15.66 -19.22
C ARG A 35 -3.22 -14.20 -18.81
N ARG A 36 -4.32 -13.62 -18.34
CA ARG A 36 -4.39 -12.23 -17.88
C ARG A 36 -4.36 -12.16 -16.36
N ILE A 37 -3.87 -11.04 -15.84
CA ILE A 37 -3.87 -10.70 -14.41
C ILE A 37 -4.36 -9.26 -14.22
N THR A 38 -4.89 -8.94 -13.03
CA THR A 38 -5.38 -7.58 -12.67
C THR A 38 -4.27 -6.53 -12.54
N GLY A 39 -3.01 -6.94 -12.62
CA GLY A 39 -1.84 -6.13 -12.22
C GLY A 39 -1.37 -6.50 -10.81
N PHE A 40 -0.35 -5.78 -10.32
CA PHE A 40 0.26 -6.05 -9.01
C PHE A 40 -0.45 -5.23 -7.92
N GLY A 41 -1.01 -5.91 -6.91
CA GLY A 41 -1.71 -5.30 -5.76
C GLY A 41 -0.80 -4.92 -4.59
N GLY A 42 0.48 -5.26 -4.67
CA GLY A 42 1.47 -5.06 -3.61
C GLY A 42 2.31 -6.31 -3.41
N ARG A 43 3.11 -6.33 -2.34
CA ARG A 43 3.91 -7.50 -1.97
C ARG A 43 3.34 -8.20 -0.74
N SER A 44 3.45 -9.52 -0.73
CA SER A 44 3.00 -10.41 0.35
C SER A 44 3.86 -10.33 1.61
N ASP A 45 5.13 -9.95 1.49
CA ASP A 45 6.05 -9.73 2.62
C ASP A 45 5.86 -8.36 3.29
N ASN A 46 5.24 -7.40 2.61
CA ASN A 46 4.88 -6.09 3.19
C ASN A 46 3.52 -6.11 3.93
N MET A 47 3.01 -7.31 4.25
CA MET A 47 1.77 -7.50 4.98
C MET A 47 1.96 -7.24 6.47
N VAL A 48 1.05 -6.47 7.07
CA VAL A 48 0.99 -6.27 8.53
C VAL A 48 -0.17 -7.08 9.10
N LYS A 49 0.03 -7.68 10.28
CA LYS A 49 -1.04 -8.35 11.02
C LYS A 49 -1.57 -7.40 12.08
N LEU A 50 -2.85 -7.04 11.99
CA LEU A 50 -3.53 -6.21 12.97
C LEU A 50 -4.64 -7.01 13.60
N ARG A 51 -4.48 -7.37 14.88
CA ARG A 51 -5.51 -8.08 15.67
C ARG A 51 -6.01 -9.35 14.97
N GLY A 52 -5.10 -10.09 14.34
CA GLY A 52 -5.41 -11.32 13.60
C GLY A 52 -5.89 -11.13 12.16
N ILE A 53 -6.01 -9.89 11.67
CA ILE A 53 -6.39 -9.56 10.29
C ILE A 53 -5.15 -9.20 9.49
N ASN A 54 -5.01 -9.77 8.30
CA ASN A 54 -3.93 -9.47 7.35
C ASN A 54 -4.28 -8.19 6.59
N VAL A 55 -3.45 -7.15 6.72
CA VAL A 55 -3.64 -5.85 6.08
C VAL A 55 -2.42 -5.54 5.21
N TYR A 56 -2.68 -5.03 4.01
CA TYR A 56 -1.64 -4.60 3.09
C TYR A 56 -1.64 -3.07 3.04
N PRO A 57 -0.56 -2.39 3.47
CA PRO A 57 -0.46 -0.93 3.40
C PRO A 57 -0.71 -0.38 1.99
N THR A 58 -0.32 -1.12 0.95
CA THR A 58 -0.55 -0.72 -0.45
C THR A 58 -2.04 -0.62 -0.83
N ALA A 59 -2.93 -1.32 -0.12
CA ALA A 59 -4.36 -1.27 -0.37
C ALA A 59 -5.00 0.06 0.08
N ILE A 60 -4.33 0.84 0.93
CA ILE A 60 -4.82 2.14 1.41
C ILE A 60 -4.90 3.16 0.28
N GLY A 61 -3.93 3.16 -0.65
CA GLY A 61 -3.89 4.11 -1.76
C GLY A 61 -5.17 4.12 -2.62
N PRO A 62 -5.60 2.97 -3.17
CA PRO A 62 -6.86 2.87 -3.91
C PRO A 62 -8.09 3.27 -3.10
N LEU A 63 -8.10 3.04 -1.78
CA LEU A 63 -9.21 3.43 -0.91
C LEU A 63 -9.29 4.95 -0.74
N LEU A 64 -8.14 5.63 -0.61
CA LEU A 64 -8.07 7.10 -0.54
C LEU A 64 -8.60 7.76 -1.81
N GLN A 65 -8.35 7.17 -2.98
CA GLN A 65 -8.84 7.68 -4.26
C GLN A 65 -10.37 7.65 -4.40
N THR A 66 -11.09 6.92 -3.54
CA THR A 66 -12.55 6.90 -3.56
C THR A 66 -13.19 8.10 -2.85
N LEU A 67 -12.42 8.85 -2.07
CA LEU A 67 -12.87 9.98 -1.26
C LEU A 67 -12.32 11.31 -1.80
N ASN A 68 -13.15 12.36 -1.76
CA ASN A 68 -12.76 13.69 -2.26
C ASN A 68 -11.87 14.44 -1.27
N GLY A 69 -10.89 15.18 -1.80
CA GLY A 69 -10.03 16.07 -1.01
C GLY A 69 -8.74 15.43 -0.48
N PHE A 70 -8.53 14.13 -0.67
CA PHE A 70 -7.26 13.46 -0.40
C PHE A 70 -6.32 13.58 -1.61
N THR A 71 -5.03 13.81 -1.37
CA THR A 71 -4.04 13.90 -2.46
C THR A 71 -3.63 12.53 -3.00
N GLY A 72 -3.92 11.47 -2.25
CA GLY A 72 -3.47 10.10 -2.53
C GLY A 72 -2.13 9.76 -1.87
N GLU A 73 -1.45 10.73 -1.26
CA GLU A 73 -0.24 10.49 -0.48
C GLU A 73 -0.56 10.05 0.95
N TYR A 74 0.13 8.99 1.38
CA TYR A 74 -0.04 8.41 2.70
C TYR A 74 1.19 7.64 3.16
N ILE A 75 1.24 7.42 4.47
CA ILE A 75 2.15 6.49 5.10
C ILE A 75 1.46 5.77 6.26
N CYS A 76 1.68 4.47 6.35
CA CYS A 76 1.21 3.66 7.46
C CYS A 76 2.33 3.57 8.51
N ARG A 77 1.97 3.83 9.75
CA ARG A 77 2.83 3.65 10.92
C ARG A 77 2.30 2.50 11.73
N LEU A 78 3.10 1.47 11.93
CA LEU A 78 2.76 0.28 12.69
C LEU A 78 3.39 0.35 14.08
N ASN A 79 2.58 0.12 15.10
CA ASN A 79 3.02 -0.15 16.45
C ASN A 79 2.77 -1.64 16.75
N GLU A 80 3.81 -2.46 16.55
CA GLU A 80 3.72 -3.92 16.74
C GLU A 80 3.39 -4.32 18.17
N ALA A 81 3.83 -3.54 19.17
CA ALA A 81 3.57 -3.85 20.57
C ALA A 81 2.08 -3.75 20.96
N ARG A 82 1.30 -2.96 20.21
CA ARG A 82 -0.12 -2.71 20.46
C ARG A 82 -1.05 -3.27 19.39
N ASP A 83 -0.52 -3.89 18.33
CA ASP A 83 -1.28 -4.23 17.12
C ASP A 83 -2.09 -3.05 16.58
N GLU A 84 -1.49 -1.86 16.59
CA GLU A 84 -2.13 -0.60 16.17
C GLU A 84 -1.45 -0.06 14.91
N MET A 85 -2.26 0.34 13.92
CA MET A 85 -1.79 1.03 12.73
C MET A 85 -2.40 2.41 12.63
N THR A 86 -1.55 3.40 12.40
CA THR A 86 -1.94 4.78 12.10
C THR A 86 -1.70 5.07 10.63
N VAL A 87 -2.74 5.49 9.92
CA VAL A 87 -2.66 5.96 8.53
C VAL A 87 -2.55 7.48 8.57
N ILE A 88 -1.39 7.99 8.20
CA ILE A 88 -1.12 9.42 8.05
C ILE A 88 -1.30 9.74 6.57
N THR A 89 -2.20 10.65 6.22
CA THR A 89 -2.49 10.99 4.82
C THR A 89 -2.70 12.48 4.64
N GLU A 90 -2.37 12.96 3.45
CA GLU A 90 -2.48 14.37 3.09
C GLU A 90 -3.91 14.71 2.63
N TYR A 91 -4.46 15.75 3.26
CA TYR A 91 -5.80 16.23 2.99
C TYR A 91 -5.76 17.71 2.62
N ALA A 92 -6.30 18.04 1.44
CA ALA A 92 -6.39 19.39 0.89
C ALA A 92 -7.82 19.96 0.91
N GLY A 93 -8.79 19.19 1.38
CA GLY A 93 -10.18 19.61 1.45
C GLY A 93 -10.50 20.46 2.69
N VAL A 94 -11.77 20.84 2.81
CA VAL A 94 -12.29 21.67 3.91
C VAL A 94 -13.30 20.92 4.80
N ASP A 95 -13.60 19.65 4.49
CA ASP A 95 -14.56 18.87 5.27
C ASP A 95 -13.93 18.43 6.60
N THR A 96 -14.47 18.94 7.70
CA THR A 96 -14.05 18.60 9.06
C THR A 96 -14.36 17.15 9.42
N ARG A 97 -15.28 16.50 8.70
CA ARG A 97 -15.64 15.08 8.88
C ARG A 97 -14.78 14.12 8.05
N ALA A 98 -13.86 14.61 7.22
CA ALA A 98 -13.05 13.77 6.34
C ALA A 98 -12.26 12.69 7.11
N LYS A 99 -11.77 13.02 8.31
CA LYS A 99 -11.06 12.08 9.18
C LYS A 99 -11.94 10.91 9.60
N ASP A 100 -13.16 11.19 10.05
CA ASP A 100 -14.10 10.16 10.52
C ASP A 100 -14.64 9.33 9.34
N GLN A 101 -14.93 9.99 8.21
CA GLN A 101 -15.34 9.30 6.98
C GLN A 101 -14.27 8.33 6.50
N LEU A 102 -13.00 8.75 6.47
CA LEU A 102 -11.89 7.87 6.09
C LEU A 102 -11.72 6.72 7.09
N ALA A 103 -11.74 7.01 8.39
CA ALA A 103 -11.61 5.98 9.41
C ALA A 103 -12.73 4.92 9.31
N GLN A 104 -13.96 5.36 9.04
CA GLN A 104 -15.09 4.46 8.80
C GLN A 104 -14.91 3.66 7.51
N HIS A 105 -14.52 4.31 6.41
CA HIS A 105 -14.32 3.66 5.13
C HIS A 105 -13.22 2.58 5.19
N LEU A 106 -12.10 2.87 5.86
CA LEU A 106 -11.02 1.91 6.08
C LEU A 106 -11.49 0.75 6.95
N ARG A 107 -12.27 1.00 8.00
CA ARG A 107 -12.82 -0.07 8.85
C ARG A 107 -13.72 -1.02 8.06
N GLU A 108 -14.60 -0.47 7.22
CA GLU A 108 -15.53 -1.27 6.39
C GLU A 108 -14.79 -2.11 5.34
N LYS A 109 -13.72 -1.58 4.74
CA LYS A 109 -12.99 -2.24 3.66
C LYS A 109 -11.89 -3.19 4.14
N LEU A 110 -11.20 -2.86 5.24
CA LEU A 110 -10.12 -3.67 5.80
C LEU A 110 -10.61 -4.65 6.86
N GLY A 111 -11.79 -4.42 7.45
CA GLY A 111 -12.33 -5.24 8.55
C GLY A 111 -11.68 -5.01 9.91
N VAL A 112 -10.73 -4.06 10.02
CA VAL A 112 -10.04 -3.71 11.27
C VAL A 112 -10.06 -2.20 11.50
N ARG A 113 -10.10 -1.78 12.77
CA ARG A 113 -10.01 -0.36 13.12
C ARG A 113 -8.57 0.13 12.97
N VAL A 114 -8.40 1.25 12.29
CA VAL A 114 -7.12 1.95 12.11
C VAL A 114 -7.26 3.38 12.60
N THR A 115 -6.18 3.94 13.14
CA THR A 115 -6.13 5.37 13.52
C THR A 115 -5.83 6.19 12.27
N VAL A 116 -6.48 7.35 12.12
CA VAL A 116 -6.27 8.25 10.98
C VAL A 116 -5.74 9.59 11.46
N GLU A 117 -4.69 10.07 10.80
CA GLU A 117 -4.10 11.38 10.98
C GLU A 117 -4.11 12.12 9.64
N LEU A 118 -4.69 13.32 9.63
CA LEU A 118 -4.71 14.17 8.45
C LEU A 118 -3.63 15.23 8.59
N VAL A 119 -2.79 15.35 7.58
CA VAL A 119 -1.73 16.35 7.50
C VAL A 119 -1.91 17.22 6.26
N ALA A 120 -1.26 18.38 6.23
CA ALA A 120 -1.32 19.26 5.07
C ALA A 120 -0.55 18.63 3.87
N PRO A 121 -0.90 18.99 2.63
CA PRO A 121 -0.17 18.53 1.45
C PRO A 121 1.35 18.79 1.54
N GLY A 122 2.15 17.80 1.14
CA GLY A 122 3.61 17.80 1.23
C GLY A 122 4.19 17.40 2.58
N GLN A 123 3.40 17.27 3.66
CA GLN A 123 3.93 16.93 4.99
C GLN A 123 4.30 15.45 5.13
N THR A 124 3.88 14.57 4.22
CA THR A 124 4.28 13.16 4.23
C THR A 124 5.59 12.88 3.49
N ALA A 125 6.14 13.85 2.76
CA ALA A 125 7.34 13.67 1.93
C ALA A 125 8.57 13.24 2.74
N SER A 126 8.78 13.85 3.91
CA SER A 126 9.89 13.51 4.83
C SER A 126 9.77 12.10 5.41
N LEU A 127 8.54 11.63 5.64
CA LEU A 127 8.28 10.31 6.21
C LEU A 127 8.33 9.20 5.15
N THR A 128 7.89 9.48 3.93
CA THR A 128 7.90 8.53 2.80
C THR A 128 9.28 8.37 2.17
N GLY A 129 10.22 9.26 2.49
CA GLY A 129 11.56 9.28 1.92
C GLY A 129 11.55 9.60 0.43
N LEU A 130 10.55 10.36 -0.04
CA LEU A 130 10.37 10.68 -1.46
C LEU A 130 11.55 11.47 -2.04
N GLU A 131 12.26 12.22 -1.20
CA GLU A 131 13.43 13.02 -1.57
C GLU A 131 14.69 12.15 -1.74
N ASP A 132 14.81 11.06 -0.97
CA ASP A 132 16.00 10.21 -0.93
C ASP A 132 15.85 8.90 -1.74
N ARG A 133 14.62 8.53 -2.12
CA ARG A 133 14.31 7.21 -2.69
C ARG A 133 13.44 7.31 -3.93
N GLN A 134 13.76 6.46 -4.92
CA GLN A 134 12.95 6.34 -6.14
C GLN A 134 11.55 5.73 -5.90
N LYS A 135 11.37 4.97 -4.82
CA LYS A 135 10.08 4.38 -4.43
C LYS A 135 9.71 4.83 -3.01
N PRO A 136 8.52 5.43 -2.80
CA PRO A 136 8.08 5.86 -1.48
C PRO A 136 7.94 4.66 -0.55
N GLN A 137 8.43 4.81 0.67
CA GLN A 137 8.13 3.90 1.76
C GLN A 137 6.70 4.18 2.25
N ARG A 138 5.86 3.14 2.27
CA ARG A 138 4.45 3.24 2.68
C ARG A 138 4.17 2.64 4.06
N LEU A 139 5.18 2.05 4.70
CA LEU A 139 5.10 1.44 6.03
C LEU A 139 6.33 1.81 6.85
N ILE A 140 6.12 2.34 8.05
CA ILE A 140 7.15 2.55 9.09
C ILE A 140 6.79 1.67 10.28
N ASP A 141 7.73 0.83 10.70
CA ASP A 141 7.62 0.03 11.91
C ASP A 141 8.25 0.81 13.07
N GLU A 142 7.45 1.16 14.08
CA GLU A 142 7.98 1.73 15.32
C GLU A 142 8.55 0.58 16.16
N PRO A 143 9.86 0.62 16.52
CA PRO A 143 10.46 -0.42 17.32
C PRO A 143 9.82 -0.49 18.71
N ARG A 144 9.81 -1.70 19.26
CA ARG A 144 9.33 -2.03 20.60
C ARG A 144 10.12 -1.33 21.71
#